data_AF-A0A9E5EW11-F1
#
_entry.id   AF-A0A9E5EW11-F1
#
_cell.length_a   1.000
_cell.length_b   1.000
_cell.length_c   1.000
_cell.angle_alpha   90.00
_cell.angle_beta   90.00
_cell.angle_gamma   90.00
#
_symmetry.space_group_name_H-M   'P 1'
#
loop_
_entity.id
_entity.type
_entity.pdbx_description
1 polymer ?
#
loop_
_entity_poly.entity_id
_entity_poly.type
_entity_poly.pdbx_seq_one_letter_code
_entity_poly.pdbx_strand_id
1 'polypeptide(L)'
;MESGIPKPLNGNEKEARMLRAFCGVHLPGINLHHEKLAFHLQRCKELFNTKCRVKGLPEKSLLEGLHFLDFYLTASCIEGLSTAWEALFASKTGRHDQLLVDALRSRSARLFPGDTARQEDTVAEFWGFLLTGEKEASGSVLEKYDGRRPLIPWLIRVFHNSNLTKLRQNKHDKALGDDEADG
;
A
#
# COMPACT_ATOMS: atom_id res chain seq x y z
N MET A 1 -2.35 32.34 7.21
CA MET A 1 -2.77 31.33 6.23
C MET A 1 -3.29 30.15 7.02
N GLU A 2 -4.60 30.10 7.21
CA GLU A 2 -5.26 29.03 7.94
C GLU A 2 -5.14 27.72 7.13
N SER A 3 -4.57 26.70 7.76
CA SER A 3 -4.54 25.34 7.22
C SER A 3 -5.99 24.88 7.05
N GLY A 4 -6.45 24.76 5.80
CA GLY A 4 -7.73 24.16 5.46
C GLY A 4 -7.73 22.67 5.80
N ILE A 5 -7.94 22.35 7.08
CA ILE A 5 -8.33 21.00 7.49
C ILE A 5 -9.76 20.84 6.99
N PRO A 6 -10.05 19.92 6.04
CA PRO A 6 -11.41 19.66 5.60
C PRO A 6 -12.23 19.28 6.83
N LYS A 7 -13.34 20.00 7.06
CA LYS A 7 -14.29 19.71 8.13
C LYS A 7 -14.67 18.22 8.04
N PRO A 8 -14.44 17.40 9.07
CA PRO A 8 -14.82 16.00 9.00
C PRO A 8 -16.34 15.94 8.79
N LEU A 9 -16.76 15.24 7.74
CA LEU A 9 -18.14 14.81 7.62
C LEU A 9 -18.38 13.88 8.82
N ASN A 10 -19.15 14.37 9.80
CA ASN A 10 -19.36 13.83 11.16
C ASN A 10 -20.03 12.42 11.23
N GLY A 11 -19.63 11.47 10.37
CA GLY A 11 -20.23 10.13 10.30
C GLY A 11 -19.43 9.02 10.98
N ASN A 12 -18.12 9.19 11.19
CA ASN A 12 -17.23 8.04 11.46
C ASN A 12 -16.42 8.15 12.78
N GLU A 13 -16.66 9.17 13.60
CA GLU A 13 -15.86 9.41 14.83
C GLU A 13 -15.99 8.28 15.86
N LYS A 14 -17.18 7.69 15.97
CA LYS A 14 -17.43 6.59 16.90
C LYS A 14 -16.63 5.36 16.49
N GLU A 15 -16.71 4.97 15.23
CA GLU A 15 -15.96 3.86 14.64
C GLU A 15 -14.45 4.11 14.75
N ALA A 16 -13.99 5.34 14.49
CA ALA A 16 -12.59 5.72 14.66
C ALA A 16 -12.12 5.56 16.11
N ARG A 17 -12.90 6.02 17.11
CA ARG A 17 -12.55 5.83 18.53
C ARG A 17 -12.48 4.36 18.91
N MET A 18 -13.44 3.54 18.46
CA MET A 18 -13.46 2.11 18.71
C MET A 18 -12.25 1.40 18.08
N LEU A 19 -11.95 1.73 16.82
CA LEU A 19 -10.79 1.19 16.12
C LEU A 19 -9.48 1.60 16.76
N ARG A 20 -9.35 2.86 17.18
CA ARG A 20 -8.17 3.35 17.90
C ARG A 20 -7.98 2.58 19.21
N ALA A 21 -9.04 2.38 19.98
CA ALA A 21 -8.97 1.63 21.23
C ALA A 21 -8.54 0.17 20.98
N PHE A 22 -9.15 -0.51 20.01
CA PHE A 22 -8.79 -1.88 19.64
C PHE A 22 -7.35 -1.97 19.14
N CYS A 23 -6.99 -1.16 18.13
CA CYS A 23 -5.67 -1.22 17.51
C CYS A 23 -4.56 -0.77 18.44
N GLY A 24 -4.81 0.18 19.34
CA GLY A 24 -3.84 0.65 20.34
C GLY A 24 -3.42 -0.43 21.33
N VAL A 25 -4.27 -1.42 21.61
CA VAL A 25 -3.90 -2.58 22.43
C VAL A 25 -2.92 -3.49 21.68
N HIS A 26 -3.09 -3.65 20.37
CA HIS A 26 -2.29 -4.54 19.54
C HIS A 26 -1.02 -3.89 18.97
N LEU A 27 -1.03 -2.56 18.82
CA LEU A 27 0.05 -1.75 18.26
C LEU A 27 0.34 -0.55 19.19
N PRO A 28 0.78 -0.80 20.43
CA PRO A 28 0.85 0.23 21.48
C PRO A 28 1.83 1.37 21.19
N GLY A 29 2.81 1.16 20.32
CA GLY A 29 3.74 2.20 19.88
C GLY A 29 3.17 3.18 18.85
N ILE A 30 1.99 2.90 18.28
CA ILE A 30 1.36 3.73 17.25
C ILE A 30 0.23 4.53 17.87
N ASN A 31 0.31 5.86 17.77
CA ASN A 31 -0.68 6.77 18.33
C ASN A 31 -1.26 7.70 17.25
N LEU A 32 -2.11 7.15 16.38
CA LEU A 32 -2.85 7.95 15.40
C LEU A 32 -4.05 8.65 16.05
N HIS A 33 -4.19 9.96 15.82
CA HIS A 33 -5.33 10.75 16.30
C HIS A 33 -6.64 10.28 15.66
N HIS A 34 -7.73 10.29 16.43
CA HIS A 34 -9.01 9.72 16.00
C HIS A 34 -9.64 10.50 14.83
N GLU A 35 -9.41 11.81 14.71
CA GLU A 35 -9.87 12.62 13.57
C GLU A 35 -9.21 12.19 12.26
N LYS A 36 -7.89 11.97 12.28
CA LYS A 36 -7.14 11.44 11.13
C LYS A 36 -7.59 10.03 10.76
N LEU A 37 -7.84 9.21 11.77
CA LEU A 37 -8.38 7.87 11.56
C LEU A 37 -9.79 7.91 10.93
N ALA A 38 -10.66 8.81 11.37
CA ALA A 38 -11.99 9.00 10.78
C ALA A 38 -11.92 9.43 9.31
N PHE A 39 -10.98 10.33 8.97
CA PHE A 39 -10.69 10.71 7.59
C PHE A 39 -10.24 9.51 6.74
N HIS A 40 -9.25 8.73 7.20
CA HIS A 40 -8.76 7.56 6.47
C HIS A 40 -9.80 6.44 6.34
N LEU A 41 -10.69 6.30 7.33
CA LEU A 41 -11.82 5.39 7.27
C LEU A 41 -12.77 5.76 6.14
N GLN A 42 -13.15 7.03 6.05
CA GLN A 42 -14.00 7.52 4.98
C GLN A 42 -13.36 7.31 3.61
N ARG A 43 -12.09 7.68 3.47
CA ARG A 43 -11.28 7.50 2.26
C ARG A 43 -11.25 6.03 1.81
N CYS A 44 -11.00 5.09 2.72
CA CYS A 44 -10.97 3.66 2.40
C CYS A 44 -12.34 3.12 1.96
N LYS A 45 -13.42 3.58 2.61
CA LYS A 45 -14.79 3.22 2.20
C LYS A 45 -15.08 3.71 0.78
N GLU A 46 -14.74 4.95 0.46
CA GLU A 46 -14.94 5.51 -0.88
C GLU A 46 -14.14 4.76 -1.96
N LEU A 47 -12.89 4.43 -1.67
CA LEU A 47 -12.05 3.61 -2.56
C LEU A 47 -12.68 2.23 -2.82
N PHE A 48 -13.17 1.57 -1.77
CA PHE A 48 -13.79 0.26 -1.92
C PHE A 48 -15.14 0.32 -2.64
N ASN A 49 -16.01 1.26 -2.25
CA ASN A 49 -17.33 1.38 -2.87
C ASN A 49 -17.23 1.79 -4.34
N THR A 50 -16.22 2.59 -4.72
CA THR A 50 -15.91 2.85 -6.13
C THR A 50 -15.57 1.56 -6.88
N LYS A 51 -14.75 0.68 -6.31
CA LYS A 51 -14.43 -0.64 -6.89
C LYS A 51 -15.66 -1.54 -6.98
N CYS A 52 -16.57 -1.49 -6.01
CA CYS A 52 -17.85 -2.21 -6.05
C CYS A 52 -18.74 -1.73 -7.20
N ARG A 53 -18.95 -0.42 -7.31
CA ARG A 53 -19.77 0.20 -8.37
C ARG A 53 -19.30 -0.18 -9.77
N VAL A 54 -17.98 -0.11 -10.02
CA VAL A 54 -17.37 -0.52 -11.30
C VAL A 54 -17.64 -1.99 -11.63
N LYS A 55 -17.86 -2.84 -10.62
CA LYS A 55 -18.10 -4.28 -10.76
C LYS A 55 -19.57 -4.69 -10.63
N GLY A 56 -20.49 -3.74 -10.45
CA GLY A 56 -21.89 -4.03 -10.15
C GLY A 56 -22.12 -4.78 -8.83
N LEU A 57 -21.19 -4.64 -7.87
CA LEU A 57 -21.29 -5.27 -6.56
C LEU A 57 -21.95 -4.32 -5.54
N PRO A 58 -22.64 -4.85 -4.51
CA PRO A 58 -23.20 -4.01 -3.47
C PRO A 58 -22.12 -3.25 -2.70
N GLU A 59 -22.44 -2.01 -2.31
CA GLU A 59 -21.60 -1.22 -1.41
C GLU A 59 -21.56 -1.85 -0.02
N LYS A 60 -20.44 -1.65 0.69
CA LYS A 60 -20.27 -2.15 2.05
C LYS A 60 -20.33 -1.04 3.07
N SER A 61 -20.70 -1.40 4.29
CA SER A 61 -20.55 -0.50 5.44
C SER A 61 -19.07 -0.26 5.76
N LEU A 62 -18.80 0.74 6.60
CA LEU A 62 -17.45 1.22 6.90
C LEU A 62 -16.53 0.09 7.41
N LEU A 63 -17.01 -0.66 8.40
CA LEU A 63 -16.20 -1.67 9.10
C LEU A 63 -16.29 -3.07 8.49
N GLU A 64 -17.27 -3.34 7.63
CA GLU A 64 -17.56 -4.69 7.15
C GLU A 64 -16.44 -5.27 6.28
N GLY A 65 -15.70 -6.25 6.81
CA GLY A 65 -14.56 -6.87 6.13
C GLY A 65 -13.32 -5.98 6.08
N LEU A 66 -13.23 -4.98 6.95
CA LEU A 66 -12.02 -4.18 7.13
C LEU A 66 -11.00 -4.96 7.97
N HIS A 67 -9.77 -5.10 7.47
CA HIS A 67 -8.65 -5.61 8.24
C HIS A 67 -8.15 -4.51 9.18
N PHE A 68 -8.69 -4.46 10.42
CA PHE A 68 -8.53 -3.32 11.32
C PHE A 68 -7.07 -2.94 11.63
N LEU A 69 -6.23 -3.92 12.00
CA LEU A 69 -4.82 -3.66 12.32
C LEU A 69 -4.03 -3.20 11.10
N ASP A 70 -4.23 -3.87 9.97
CA ASP A 70 -3.58 -3.54 8.69
C ASP A 70 -3.99 -2.15 8.20
N PHE A 71 -5.27 -1.81 8.33
CA PHE A 71 -5.80 -0.49 8.02
C PHE A 71 -5.21 0.58 8.94
N TYR A 72 -5.19 0.35 10.26
CA TYR A 72 -4.66 1.28 11.24
C TYR A 72 -3.17 1.54 11.03
N LEU A 73 -2.40 0.47 10.77
CA LEU A 73 -0.99 0.55 10.41
C LEU A 73 -0.78 1.39 9.15
N THR A 74 -1.55 1.11 8.09
CA THR A 74 -1.45 1.84 6.82
C THR A 74 -1.80 3.32 6.98
N ALA A 75 -2.89 3.65 7.67
CA ALA A 75 -3.29 5.03 7.93
C ALA A 75 -2.21 5.79 8.72
N SER A 76 -1.56 5.11 9.67
CA SER A 76 -0.49 5.69 10.47
C SER A 76 0.79 5.92 9.66
N CYS A 77 1.12 5.02 8.74
CA CYS A 77 2.22 5.22 7.78
C CYS A 77 1.95 6.43 6.86
N ILE A 78 0.72 6.58 6.35
CA ILE A 78 0.33 7.72 5.50
C ILE A 78 0.44 9.05 6.25
N GLU A 79 0.13 9.07 7.55
CA GLU A 79 0.30 10.24 8.41
C GLU A 79 1.75 10.46 8.89
N GLY A 80 2.70 9.65 8.43
CA GLY A 80 4.13 9.85 8.66
C GLY A 80 4.63 9.41 10.04
N LEU A 81 3.89 8.56 10.76
CA LEU A 81 4.34 8.07 12.08
C LEU A 81 5.49 7.08 11.92
N SER A 82 6.66 7.41 12.45
CA SER A 82 7.86 6.54 12.37
C SER A 82 7.62 5.16 12.98
N THR A 83 6.94 5.08 14.12
CA THR A 83 6.62 3.81 14.79
C THR A 83 5.71 2.91 13.95
N ALA A 84 4.88 3.48 13.07
CA ALA A 84 4.09 2.71 12.13
C ALA A 84 4.95 2.13 11.01
N TRP A 85 5.90 2.90 10.48
CA TRP A 85 6.88 2.41 9.51
C TRP A 85 7.75 1.30 10.11
N GLU A 86 8.25 1.48 11.32
CA GLU A 86 8.99 0.45 12.05
C GLU A 86 8.18 -0.85 12.21
N ALA A 87 6.91 -0.74 12.62
CA ALA A 87 6.01 -1.88 12.74
C ALA A 87 5.73 -2.57 11.38
N LEU A 88 5.58 -1.79 10.31
CA LEU A 88 5.41 -2.32 8.96
C LEU A 88 6.66 -3.07 8.49
N PHE A 89 7.86 -2.54 8.74
CA PHE A 89 9.12 -3.20 8.40
C PHE A 89 9.37 -4.47 9.22
N ALA A 90 8.92 -4.48 10.47
CA ALA A 90 8.97 -5.66 11.33
C ALA A 90 7.87 -6.70 11.03
N SER A 91 6.94 -6.39 10.12
CA SER A 91 5.81 -7.28 9.81
C SER A 91 6.26 -8.56 9.11
N LYS A 92 5.81 -9.68 9.65
CA LYS A 92 6.06 -11.03 9.12
C LYS A 92 5.01 -11.44 8.09
N THR A 93 5.44 -12.24 7.13
CA THR A 93 4.63 -12.75 6.02
C THR A 93 4.24 -14.20 6.32
N GLY A 94 2.97 -14.44 6.64
CA GLY A 94 2.32 -15.76 6.64
C GLY A 94 3.12 -16.97 7.20
N ARG A 95 2.88 -18.15 6.60
CA ARG A 95 3.25 -19.49 7.11
C ARG A 95 4.75 -19.74 7.37
N HIS A 96 5.63 -18.85 6.94
CA HIS A 96 7.08 -19.00 7.09
C HIS A 96 7.73 -17.89 7.92
N ASP A 97 6.94 -17.02 8.55
CA ASP A 97 7.45 -15.94 9.42
C ASP A 97 8.46 -15.00 8.74
N GLN A 98 8.51 -15.02 7.41
CA GLN A 98 9.49 -14.29 6.62
C GLN A 98 9.17 -12.79 6.66
N LEU A 99 10.13 -11.91 6.92
CA LEU A 99 9.89 -10.47 6.92
C LEU A 99 9.41 -9.99 5.54
N LEU A 100 8.62 -8.91 5.50
CA LEU A 100 8.17 -8.30 4.24
C LEU A 100 9.35 -8.07 3.28
N VAL A 101 10.47 -7.55 3.78
CA VAL A 101 11.68 -7.31 2.97
C VAL A 101 12.20 -8.59 2.31
N ASP A 102 12.19 -9.72 3.00
CA ASP A 102 12.71 -10.97 2.47
C ASP A 102 11.74 -11.58 1.46
N ALA A 103 10.42 -11.42 1.67
CA ALA A 103 9.42 -11.80 0.68
C ALA A 103 9.55 -10.99 -0.62
N LEU A 104 9.86 -9.68 -0.51
CA LEU A 104 10.14 -8.83 -1.66
C LEU A 104 11.43 -9.23 -2.37
N ARG A 105 12.53 -9.46 -1.65
CA ARG A 105 13.79 -9.98 -2.20
C ARG A 105 13.60 -11.29 -2.95
N SER A 106 12.89 -12.24 -2.33
CA SER A 106 12.54 -13.52 -2.96
C SER A 106 11.72 -13.35 -4.24
N ARG A 107 10.81 -12.37 -4.27
CA ARG A 107 10.03 -12.05 -5.48
C ARG A 107 10.89 -11.38 -6.55
N SER A 108 11.82 -10.51 -6.15
CA SER A 108 12.77 -9.85 -7.04
C SER A 108 13.71 -10.86 -7.71
N ALA A 109 14.26 -11.81 -6.95
CA ALA A 109 15.13 -12.87 -7.46
C ALA A 109 14.45 -13.76 -8.53
N ARG A 110 13.14 -13.98 -8.41
CA ARG A 110 12.35 -14.69 -9.43
C ARG A 110 12.09 -13.86 -10.69
N LEU A 111 12.01 -12.54 -10.57
CA LEU A 111 11.76 -11.63 -11.69
C LEU A 111 13.03 -11.35 -12.50
N PHE A 112 14.19 -11.29 -11.82
CA PHE A 112 15.47 -10.93 -12.42
C PHE A 112 16.55 -11.97 -12.05
N PRO A 113 16.44 -13.21 -12.55
CA PRO A 113 17.35 -14.28 -12.17
C PRO A 113 18.80 -13.95 -12.57
N GLY A 114 19.73 -14.08 -11.62
CA GLY A 114 21.16 -13.83 -11.83
C GLY A 114 21.61 -12.35 -11.79
N ASP A 115 20.67 -11.40 -11.78
CA ASP A 115 20.97 -9.97 -11.76
C ASP A 115 20.77 -9.39 -10.35
N THR A 116 21.76 -9.57 -9.48
CA THR A 116 21.66 -9.19 -8.05
C THR A 116 21.54 -7.69 -7.86
N ALA A 117 22.22 -6.88 -8.68
CA ALA A 117 22.13 -5.42 -8.62
C ALA A 117 20.69 -4.96 -8.89
N ARG A 118 20.08 -5.44 -9.98
CA ARG A 118 18.69 -5.11 -10.30
C ARG A 118 17.70 -5.64 -9.26
N GLN A 119 18.00 -6.78 -8.65
CA GLN A 119 17.16 -7.33 -7.59
C GLN A 119 17.09 -6.39 -6.38
N GLU A 120 18.24 -5.87 -5.94
CA GLU A 120 18.36 -4.93 -4.83
C GLU A 120 17.74 -3.58 -5.16
N ASP A 121 18.07 -3.02 -6.34
CA ASP A 121 17.54 -1.75 -6.82
C ASP A 121 16.02 -1.76 -6.87
N THR A 122 15.42 -2.85 -7.35
CA THR A 122 13.97 -2.97 -7.43
C THR A 122 13.30 -2.94 -6.05
N VAL A 123 13.91 -3.57 -5.05
CA VAL A 123 13.39 -3.57 -3.68
C VAL A 123 13.56 -2.19 -3.05
N ALA A 124 14.72 -1.56 -3.23
CA ALA A 124 15.00 -0.20 -2.75
C ALA A 124 14.05 0.84 -3.37
N GLU A 125 13.84 0.77 -4.68
CA GLU A 125 12.93 1.65 -5.41
C GLU A 125 11.49 1.51 -4.92
N PHE A 126 11.05 0.27 -4.66
CA PHE A 126 9.70 0.05 -4.11
C PHE A 126 9.53 0.68 -2.73
N TRP A 127 10.55 0.65 -1.87
CA TRP A 127 10.51 1.36 -0.60
C TRP A 127 10.41 2.87 -0.79
N GLY A 128 11.17 3.44 -1.73
CA GLY A 128 11.02 4.83 -2.15
C GLY A 128 9.58 5.15 -2.52
N PHE A 129 8.94 4.32 -3.37
CA PHE A 129 7.54 4.51 -3.78
C PHE A 129 6.52 4.43 -2.64
N LEU A 130 6.77 3.61 -1.62
CA LEU A 130 5.90 3.58 -0.45
C LEU A 130 5.98 4.89 0.35
N LEU A 131 7.17 5.49 0.43
CA LEU A 131 7.42 6.71 1.20
C LEU A 131 6.99 7.99 0.45
N THR A 132 7.31 8.09 -0.84
CA THR A 132 7.18 9.35 -1.61
C THR A 132 6.10 9.31 -2.68
N GLY A 133 5.54 8.13 -2.99
CA GLY A 133 4.64 7.94 -4.14
C GLY A 133 5.35 7.78 -5.48
N GLU A 134 4.60 7.40 -6.52
CA GLU A 134 5.14 7.11 -7.87
C GLU A 134 5.27 8.37 -8.76
N LYS A 135 4.41 9.39 -8.56
CA LYS A 135 4.40 10.67 -9.30
C LYS A 135 3.80 11.76 -8.39
N GLU A 136 4.23 13.02 -8.53
CA GLU A 136 3.73 14.15 -7.72
C GLU A 136 2.19 14.26 -7.69
N ALA A 137 1.50 13.84 -8.75
CA ALA A 137 0.04 13.86 -8.86
C ALA A 137 -0.67 12.57 -8.41
N SER A 138 0.05 11.46 -8.26
CA SER A 138 -0.52 10.18 -7.83
C SER A 138 0.04 9.86 -6.45
N GLY A 139 -0.80 10.05 -5.43
CA GLY A 139 -0.46 9.79 -4.04
C GLY A 139 0.22 8.43 -3.78
N SER A 140 0.73 8.24 -2.56
CA SER A 140 1.51 7.06 -2.16
C SER A 140 0.78 5.75 -2.50
N VAL A 141 1.54 4.68 -2.73
CA VAL A 141 0.95 3.35 -2.95
C VAL A 141 0.00 2.98 -1.82
N LEU A 142 0.35 3.29 -0.57
CA LEU A 142 -0.49 3.03 0.61
C LEU A 142 -1.85 3.74 0.54
N GLU A 143 -1.96 4.87 -0.13
CA GLU A 143 -3.25 5.53 -0.37
C GLU A 143 -4.14 4.73 -1.34
N LYS A 144 -3.63 3.77 -2.11
CA LYS A 144 -4.45 2.90 -2.97
C LYS A 144 -5.01 1.68 -2.22
N TYR A 145 -4.57 1.46 -0.98
CA TYR A 145 -5.05 0.37 -0.12
C TYR A 145 -6.46 0.67 0.42
N ASP A 146 -7.36 -0.31 0.29
CA ASP A 146 -8.78 -0.19 0.69
C ASP A 146 -9.12 -0.94 1.98
N GLY A 147 -8.13 -1.57 2.63
CA GLY A 147 -8.34 -2.29 3.88
C GLY A 147 -9.10 -3.61 3.77
N ARG A 148 -9.48 -4.10 2.58
CA ARG A 148 -10.29 -5.32 2.42
C ARG A 148 -9.49 -6.60 2.17
N ARG A 149 -8.17 -6.50 2.20
CA ARG A 149 -7.24 -7.62 2.05
C ARG A 149 -6.13 -7.46 3.07
N PRO A 150 -5.49 -8.53 3.54
CA PRO A 150 -4.33 -8.37 4.41
C PRO A 150 -3.23 -7.51 3.74
N LEU A 151 -2.67 -6.55 4.49
CA LEU A 151 -1.75 -5.53 3.95
C LEU A 151 -0.51 -6.15 3.31
N ILE A 152 0.12 -7.10 4.01
CA ILE A 152 1.39 -7.69 3.58
C ILE A 152 1.25 -8.46 2.24
N PRO A 153 0.30 -9.41 2.09
CA PRO A 153 -0.01 -10.00 0.79
C PRO A 153 -0.41 -8.99 -0.30
N TRP A 154 -1.07 -7.89 0.09
CA TRP A 154 -1.43 -6.84 -0.84
C TRP A 154 -0.19 -6.09 -1.36
N LEU A 155 0.74 -5.70 -0.49
CA LEU A 155 2.00 -5.05 -0.85
C LEU A 155 2.86 -5.92 -1.78
N ILE A 156 3.01 -7.22 -1.47
CA ILE A 156 3.73 -8.17 -2.32
C ILE A 156 3.11 -8.23 -3.73
N ARG A 157 1.78 -8.19 -3.82
CA ARG A 157 1.09 -8.17 -5.12
C ARG A 157 1.32 -6.86 -5.87
N VAL A 158 1.28 -5.72 -5.18
CA VAL A 158 1.57 -4.42 -5.80
C VAL A 158 3.00 -4.39 -6.34
N PHE A 159 3.98 -4.79 -5.52
CA PHE A 159 5.38 -4.91 -5.93
C PHE A 159 5.54 -5.79 -7.18
N HIS A 160 4.90 -6.95 -7.20
CA HIS A 160 5.01 -7.84 -8.34
C HIS A 160 4.39 -7.25 -9.61
N ASN A 161 3.21 -6.64 -9.49
CA ASN A 161 2.49 -6.07 -10.62
C ASN A 161 3.20 -4.84 -11.21
N SER A 162 3.75 -3.96 -10.37
CA SER A 162 4.51 -2.79 -10.86
C SER A 162 5.71 -3.22 -11.70
N ASN A 163 6.43 -4.24 -11.24
CA ASN A 163 7.58 -4.80 -11.96
C ASN A 163 7.19 -5.50 -13.26
N LEU A 164 6.08 -6.25 -13.29
CA LEU A 164 5.58 -6.83 -14.52
C LEU A 164 5.19 -5.76 -15.55
N THR A 165 4.58 -4.66 -15.11
CA THR A 165 4.25 -3.53 -15.99
C THR A 165 5.51 -2.91 -16.58
N LYS A 166 6.53 -2.62 -15.76
CA LYS A 166 7.83 -2.11 -16.22
C LYS A 166 8.51 -3.06 -17.21
N LEU A 167 8.49 -4.36 -16.94
CA LEU A 167 9.04 -5.37 -17.83
C LEU A 167 8.33 -5.40 -19.19
N ARG A 168 7.01 -5.24 -19.21
CA ARG A 168 6.23 -5.15 -20.46
C ARG A 168 6.55 -3.88 -21.23
N GLN A 169 6.66 -2.73 -20.56
CA GLN A 169 7.05 -1.46 -21.16
C GLN A 169 8.44 -1.56 -21.79
N ASN A 170 9.44 -2.01 -21.05
CA ASN A 170 10.79 -2.18 -21.56
C ASN A 170 10.90 -3.19 -22.71
N LYS A 171 10.00 -4.20 -22.77
CA LYS A 171 9.94 -5.14 -23.89
C LYS A 171 9.31 -4.51 -25.14
N HIS A 172 8.34 -3.62 -24.97
CA HIS A 172 7.78 -2.83 -26.07
C HIS A 172 8.76 -1.76 -26.56
N ASP A 173 9.54 -1.15 -25.67
CA ASP A 173 10.57 -0.17 -26.04
C ASP A 173 11.80 -0.83 -26.70
N LYS A 174 12.01 -2.14 -26.47
CA LYS A 174 13.01 -2.96 -27.17
C LYS A 174 12.47 -3.64 -28.45
N ALA A 175 11.29 -3.28 -28.93
CA ALA A 175 10.79 -3.81 -30.19
C ALA A 175 11.46 -3.12 -31.39
N LEU A 176 12.29 -3.89 -32.11
CA LEU A 176 12.96 -3.63 -33.39
C LEU A 176 14.05 -2.54 -33.38
N GLY A 177 15.24 -2.92 -32.88
CA GLY A 177 16.50 -2.36 -33.37
C GLY A 177 17.07 -3.31 -34.42
N ASP A 178 17.04 -2.85 -35.67
CA ASP A 178 17.90 -3.20 -36.81
C ASP A 178 18.19 -4.69 -37.06
N ASP A 179 17.26 -5.39 -37.70
CA ASP A 179 17.67 -6.46 -38.62
C ASP A 179 18.20 -5.79 -39.90
N GLU A 180 19.48 -6.02 -40.14
CA GLU A 180 20.30 -5.56 -41.27
C GLU A 180 19.56 -5.71 -42.61
N ALA A 181 19.31 -4.57 -43.27
CA ALA A 181 19.08 -4.55 -44.72
C ALA A 181 20.44 -4.43 -45.42
N ASP A 182 21.17 -5.54 -45.47
CA ASP A 182 22.24 -5.73 -46.45
C ASP A 182 21.59 -6.11 -47.79
N GLY A 183 21.69 -5.20 -48.75
CA GLY A 183 21.27 -5.36 -50.15
C GLY A 183 21.86 -4.27 -51.02
#